data_AF-A0A6S7H6Z1-F1
#
_entry.id   AF-A0A6S7H6Z1-F1
#
_cell.length_a   1.000
_cell.length_b   1.000
_cell.length_c   1.000
_cell.angle_alpha   90.00
_cell.angle_beta   90.00
_cell.angle_gamma   90.00
#
_symmetry.space_group_name_H-M   'P 1'
#
loop_
_entity.id
_entity.type
_entity.pdbx_description
1 polymer ?
#
loop_
_entity_poly.entity_id
_entity_poly.type
_entity_poly.pdbx_seq_one_letter_code
_entity_poly.pdbx_strand_id
1 'polypeptide(L)'
;MAGLKTVKKWEENLSCDLEKEINCGKVTKLKCKVCCKYENRITSIKGFSRSWIEGTDSVKKDSLTKHINGDPHKYAVELQQKEALGAASFNQNIVETTPIGRGLIKMTVQEHELLKTRFNTAYYLSKSERLCSDFEGLLQLQEKNGAKYNTSY
;
A
#
# COMPACT_ATOMS: atom_id res chain seq x y z
N MET A 1 -20.73 -21.80 -10.90
CA MET A 1 -20.89 -20.94 -12.11
C MET A 1 -21.84 -19.82 -11.77
N ALA A 2 -21.44 -18.56 -11.99
CA ALA A 2 -22.28 -17.39 -11.74
C ALA A 2 -22.82 -16.82 -13.05
N GLY A 3 -24.01 -16.20 -13.01
CA GLY A 3 -24.55 -15.48 -14.17
C GLY A 3 -23.75 -14.21 -14.45
N LEU A 4 -23.66 -13.81 -15.73
CA LEU A 4 -22.90 -12.62 -16.15
C LEU A 4 -23.31 -11.34 -15.41
N LYS A 5 -24.62 -11.16 -15.16
CA LYS A 5 -25.16 -10.03 -14.39
C LYS A 5 -24.64 -9.99 -12.95
N THR A 6 -24.47 -11.16 -12.32
CA THR A 6 -23.96 -11.28 -10.95
C THR A 6 -22.49 -10.91 -10.88
N VAL A 7 -21.69 -11.36 -11.86
CA VAL A 7 -20.26 -11.04 -11.91
C VAL A 7 -20.04 -9.55 -12.17
N LYS A 8 -20.83 -8.91 -13.05
CA LYS A 8 -20.78 -7.45 -13.24
C LYS A 8 -21.06 -6.68 -11.95
N LYS A 9 -22.07 -7.10 -11.19
CA LYS A 9 -22.32 -6.52 -9.85
C LYS A 9 -21.13 -6.69 -8.90
N TRP A 10 -20.35 -7.77 -9.02
CA TRP A 10 -19.17 -7.94 -8.17
C TRP A 10 -18.04 -6.98 -8.56
N GLU A 11 -17.80 -6.77 -9.85
CA GLU A 11 -16.81 -5.80 -10.33
C GLU A 11 -17.11 -4.38 -9.85
N GLU A 12 -18.37 -3.96 -9.94
CA GLU A 12 -18.82 -2.64 -9.48
C GLU A 12 -18.63 -2.48 -7.97
N ASN A 13 -19.05 -3.49 -7.18
CA ASN A 13 -18.97 -3.42 -5.72
C ASN A 13 -17.54 -3.54 -5.18
N LEU A 14 -16.66 -4.25 -5.89
CA LEU A 14 -15.30 -4.52 -5.45
C LEU A 14 -14.25 -3.67 -6.18
N SER A 15 -14.70 -2.79 -7.09
CA SER A 15 -13.86 -1.92 -7.91
C SER A 15 -12.69 -2.67 -8.56
N CYS A 16 -13.00 -3.81 -9.20
CA CYS A 16 -11.98 -4.67 -9.80
C CYS A 16 -12.29 -4.99 -11.27
N ASP A 17 -11.26 -4.95 -12.11
CA ASP A 17 -11.38 -5.25 -13.54
C ASP A 17 -11.10 -6.73 -13.83
N LEU A 18 -12.12 -7.46 -14.30
CA LEU A 18 -12.02 -8.89 -14.62
C LEU A 18 -12.19 -9.17 -16.12
N GLU A 19 -11.44 -10.14 -16.60
CA GLU A 19 -11.71 -10.83 -17.85
C GLU A 19 -12.55 -12.09 -17.57
N LYS A 20 -13.54 -12.34 -18.42
CA LYS A 20 -14.57 -13.37 -18.19
C LYS A 20 -14.64 -14.26 -19.41
N GLU A 21 -14.50 -15.55 -19.19
CA GLU A 21 -14.86 -16.54 -20.21
C GLU A 21 -16.31 -16.98 -19.96
N ILE A 22 -17.13 -16.88 -21.01
CA ILE A 22 -18.57 -17.14 -20.95
C ILE A 22 -18.88 -18.37 -21.79
N ASN A 23 -19.56 -19.34 -21.20
CA ASN A 23 -20.12 -20.48 -21.92
C ASN A 23 -21.62 -20.58 -21.61
N CYS A 24 -22.46 -20.65 -22.64
CA CYS A 24 -23.92 -20.70 -22.55
C CYS A 24 -24.54 -19.67 -21.57
N GLY A 25 -24.05 -18.42 -21.60
CA GLY A 25 -24.55 -17.33 -20.75
C GLY A 25 -24.11 -17.36 -19.27
N LYS A 26 -23.26 -18.33 -18.88
CA LYS A 26 -22.66 -18.45 -17.55
C LYS A 26 -21.17 -18.16 -17.62
N VAL A 27 -20.65 -17.50 -16.58
CA VAL A 27 -19.21 -17.27 -16.46
C VAL A 27 -18.56 -18.55 -15.95
N THR A 28 -17.63 -19.09 -16.75
CA THR A 28 -16.88 -20.32 -16.46
C THR A 28 -15.53 -20.01 -15.83
N LYS A 29 -14.82 -18.99 -16.31
CA LYS A 29 -13.53 -18.56 -15.76
C LYS A 29 -13.45 -17.07 -15.54
N LEU A 30 -12.66 -16.68 -14.54
CA LEU A 30 -12.31 -15.30 -14.24
C LEU A 30 -10.80 -15.10 -14.29
N LYS A 31 -10.35 -13.99 -14.86
CA LYS A 31 -8.96 -13.51 -14.81
C LYS A 31 -8.96 -12.09 -14.29
N CYS A 32 -7.94 -11.70 -13.54
CA CYS A 32 -7.78 -10.32 -13.07
C CYS A 32 -6.87 -9.56 -14.03
N LYS A 33 -7.41 -8.52 -14.69
CA LYS A 33 -6.65 -7.75 -15.69
C LYS A 33 -5.39 -7.12 -15.13
N VAL A 34 -5.49 -6.57 -13.92
CA VAL A 34 -4.36 -5.90 -13.25
C VAL A 34 -3.25 -6.91 -12.93
N CYS A 35 -3.61 -8.07 -12.39
CA CYS A 35 -2.63 -9.12 -12.11
C CYS A 35 -2.03 -9.73 -13.38
N CYS A 36 -2.79 -9.85 -14.47
CA CYS A 36 -2.25 -10.26 -15.77
C CYS A 36 -1.22 -9.24 -16.29
N LYS A 37 -1.52 -7.93 -16.20
CA LYS A 37 -0.61 -6.88 -16.68
C LYS A 37 0.73 -6.88 -15.94
N TYR A 38 0.71 -7.12 -14.63
CA TYR A 38 1.91 -7.06 -13.78
C TYR A 38 2.44 -8.41 -13.34
N GLU A 39 2.08 -9.52 -14.02
CA GLU A 39 2.47 -10.89 -13.67
C GLU A 39 3.94 -11.00 -13.25
N ASN A 40 4.84 -10.54 -14.13
CA ASN A 40 6.28 -10.63 -13.95
C ASN A 40 6.80 -9.95 -12.66
N ARG A 41 6.02 -9.04 -12.06
CA ARG A 41 6.39 -8.33 -10.83
C ARG A 41 5.73 -8.88 -9.58
N ILE A 42 4.67 -9.69 -9.72
CA ILE A 42 3.90 -10.22 -8.59
C ILE A 42 4.15 -11.71 -8.35
N THR A 43 4.79 -12.42 -9.28
CA THR A 43 5.08 -13.86 -9.19
C THR A 43 5.95 -14.26 -8.00
N SER A 44 6.83 -13.37 -7.53
CA SER A 44 7.71 -13.61 -6.39
C SER A 44 7.05 -13.30 -5.03
N ILE A 45 5.83 -12.77 -5.01
CA ILE A 45 5.14 -12.39 -3.78
C ILE A 45 4.50 -13.62 -3.14
N LYS A 46 4.72 -13.79 -1.83
CA LYS A 46 4.11 -14.87 -1.05
C LYS A 46 2.58 -14.83 -1.18
N GLY A 47 1.97 -15.99 -1.44
CA GLY A 47 0.52 -16.10 -1.64
C GLY A 47 0.03 -15.75 -3.06
N PHE A 48 0.96 -15.52 -4.00
CA PHE A 48 0.63 -15.44 -5.42
C PHE A 48 -0.01 -16.73 -5.93
N SER A 49 -1.06 -16.58 -6.75
CA SER A 49 -1.76 -17.69 -7.40
C SER A 49 -1.91 -17.41 -8.88
N ARG A 50 -1.31 -18.26 -9.70
CA ARG A 50 -1.38 -18.16 -11.17
C ARG A 50 -2.80 -18.37 -11.72
N SER A 51 -3.71 -18.96 -10.94
CA SER A 51 -5.11 -19.14 -11.33
C SER A 51 -5.82 -17.83 -11.71
N TRP A 52 -5.41 -16.68 -11.18
CA TRP A 52 -6.00 -15.38 -11.55
C TRP A 52 -5.46 -14.80 -12.86
N ILE A 53 -4.46 -15.44 -13.45
CA ILE A 53 -3.85 -15.09 -14.74
C ILE A 53 -4.31 -16.08 -15.82
N GLU A 54 -4.17 -17.37 -15.54
CA GLU A 54 -4.58 -18.44 -16.46
C GLU A 54 -6.10 -18.63 -16.52
N GLY A 55 -6.82 -18.19 -15.49
CA GLY A 55 -8.27 -18.27 -15.37
C GLY A 55 -8.69 -19.21 -14.25
N THR A 56 -9.40 -18.68 -13.26
CA THR A 56 -9.89 -19.46 -12.12
C THR A 56 -11.29 -19.97 -12.40
N ASP A 57 -11.49 -21.27 -12.17
CA ASP A 57 -12.80 -21.93 -12.24
C ASP A 57 -13.65 -21.63 -10.98
N SER A 58 -13.04 -21.07 -9.93
CA SER A 58 -13.73 -20.71 -8.69
C SER A 58 -14.44 -19.37 -8.83
N VAL A 59 -15.50 -19.34 -9.65
CA VAL A 59 -16.39 -18.19 -9.86
C VAL A 59 -17.33 -18.00 -8.65
N LYS A 60 -16.73 -17.66 -7.50
CA LYS A 60 -17.41 -17.39 -6.23
C LYS A 60 -16.99 -16.02 -5.70
N LYS A 61 -17.93 -15.28 -5.10
CA LYS A 61 -17.66 -13.96 -4.51
C LYS A 61 -16.53 -14.02 -3.49
N ASP A 62 -16.54 -14.99 -2.59
CA ASP A 62 -15.52 -15.13 -1.55
C ASP A 62 -14.12 -15.38 -2.11
N SER A 63 -14.00 -16.15 -3.20
CA SER A 63 -12.73 -16.36 -3.89
C SER A 63 -12.19 -15.07 -4.46
N LEU A 64 -13.07 -14.27 -5.09
CA LEU A 64 -12.72 -12.95 -5.62
C LEU A 64 -12.35 -11.97 -4.51
N THR A 65 -13.11 -11.92 -3.42
CA THR A 65 -12.80 -11.07 -2.26
C THR A 65 -11.47 -11.45 -1.62
N LYS A 66 -11.17 -12.75 -1.47
CA LYS A 66 -9.86 -13.22 -0.97
C LYS A 66 -8.72 -12.80 -1.89
N HIS A 67 -8.94 -12.86 -3.21
CA HIS A 67 -7.94 -12.43 -4.19
C HIS A 67 -7.64 -10.93 -4.08
N ILE A 68 -8.67 -10.09 -4.09
CA ILE A 68 -8.52 -8.63 -4.06
C ILE A 68 -7.83 -8.17 -2.77
N ASN A 69 -8.12 -8.84 -1.66
CA ASN A 69 -7.49 -8.54 -0.38
C ASN A 69 -6.06 -9.10 -0.23
N GLY A 70 -5.61 -9.93 -1.17
CA GLY A 70 -4.27 -10.52 -1.14
C GLY A 70 -3.18 -9.55 -1.55
N ASP A 71 -2.01 -9.67 -0.91
CA ASP A 71 -0.85 -8.80 -1.15
C ASP A 71 -0.39 -8.74 -2.62
N PRO A 72 -0.38 -9.86 -3.39
CA PRO A 72 -0.01 -9.80 -4.81
C PRO A 72 -0.94 -8.89 -5.62
N HIS A 73 -2.24 -8.88 -5.33
CA HIS A 73 -3.21 -8.05 -6.02
C HIS A 73 -3.03 -6.58 -5.65
N LYS A 74 -2.91 -6.27 -4.35
CA LYS A 74 -2.67 -4.91 -3.86
C LYS A 74 -1.42 -4.30 -4.49
N TYR A 75 -0.32 -5.07 -4.54
CA TYR A 75 0.91 -4.61 -5.17
C TYR A 75 0.74 -4.36 -6.68
N ALA A 76 -0.02 -5.21 -7.38
CA ALA A 76 -0.34 -4.99 -8.80
C ALA A 76 -1.12 -3.67 -9.01
N VAL A 77 -2.07 -3.35 -8.12
CA VAL A 77 -2.82 -2.09 -8.14
C VAL A 77 -1.91 -0.88 -7.86
N GLU A 78 -0.99 -0.99 -6.90
CA GLU A 78 0.00 0.08 -6.63
C GLU A 78 0.89 0.33 -7.86
N LEU A 79 1.34 -0.72 -8.54
CA LEU A 79 2.10 -0.60 -9.79
C LEU A 79 1.28 0.10 -10.88
N GLN A 80 -0.01 -0.21 -10.99
CA GLN A 80 -0.92 0.44 -11.94
C GLN A 80 -1.09 1.92 -11.65
N GLN A 81 -1.31 2.28 -10.39
CA GLN A 81 -1.45 3.68 -9.96
C GLN A 81 -0.16 4.46 -10.18
N LYS A 82 1.00 3.85 -9.87
CA LYS A 82 2.32 4.45 -10.10
C LYS A 82 2.59 4.68 -11.58
N GLU A 83 2.18 3.78 -12.46
CA GLU A 83 2.31 3.94 -13.91
C GLU A 83 1.39 5.05 -14.44
N ALA A 84 0.15 5.13 -13.94
CA ALA A 84 -0.83 6.11 -14.40
C ALA A 84 -0.52 7.55 -13.95
N LEU A 85 -0.05 7.72 -12.71
CA LEU A 85 0.24 9.04 -12.12
C LEU A 85 1.69 9.50 -12.39
N GLY A 86 2.59 8.55 -12.68
CA GLY A 86 4.04 8.77 -12.63
C GLY A 86 4.56 8.73 -11.18
N ALA A 87 5.86 8.43 -11.02
CA ALA A 87 6.43 8.17 -9.69
C ALA A 87 6.34 9.37 -8.72
N ALA A 88 6.54 10.60 -9.21
CA ALA A 88 6.49 11.81 -8.39
C ALA A 88 5.06 12.09 -7.89
N SER A 89 4.08 12.06 -8.78
CA SER A 89 2.67 12.32 -8.46
C SER A 89 2.06 11.21 -7.62
N PHE A 90 2.47 9.95 -7.82
CA PHE A 90 2.05 8.83 -6.97
C PHE A 90 2.55 8.99 -5.52
N ASN A 91 3.82 9.38 -5.34
CA ASN A 91 4.35 9.66 -4.00
C ASN A 91 3.63 10.84 -3.35
N GLN A 92 3.33 11.91 -4.09
CA GLN A 92 2.51 13.02 -3.58
C GLN A 92 1.12 12.53 -3.17
N ASN A 93 0.46 11.70 -4.00
CA ASN A 93 -0.85 11.14 -3.67
C ASN A 93 -0.82 10.27 -2.40
N ILE A 94 0.22 9.46 -2.20
CA ILE A 94 0.41 8.70 -0.95
C ILE A 94 0.55 9.66 0.25
N VAL A 95 1.34 10.72 0.10
CA VAL A 95 1.53 11.72 1.15
C VAL A 95 0.19 12.41 1.45
N GLU A 96 -0.63 12.72 0.45
CA GLU A 96 -1.93 13.37 0.64
C GLU A 96 -3.02 12.44 1.23
N THR A 97 -2.94 11.14 0.97
CA THR A 97 -4.00 10.18 1.35
C THR A 97 -3.74 9.48 2.67
N THR A 98 -2.48 9.24 3.03
CA THR A 98 -2.12 8.53 4.27
C THR A 98 -2.19 9.45 5.48
N PRO A 99 -2.61 8.96 6.67
CA PRO A 99 -2.60 9.77 7.90
C PRO A 99 -1.22 10.36 8.22
N ILE A 100 -0.15 9.58 8.02
CA ILE A 100 1.23 10.03 8.25
C ILE A 100 1.60 11.15 7.28
N GLY A 101 1.34 10.96 5.98
CA GLY A 101 1.65 11.97 4.98
C GLY A 101 0.84 13.26 5.17
N ARG A 102 -0.45 13.15 5.51
CA ARG A 102 -1.27 14.32 5.85
C ARG A 102 -0.75 15.06 7.08
N GLY A 103 -0.22 14.32 8.05
CA GLY A 103 0.48 14.88 9.20
C GLY A 103 1.69 15.70 8.75
N LEU A 104 2.56 15.11 7.92
CA LEU A 104 3.76 15.78 7.39
C LEU A 104 3.45 17.06 6.61
N ILE A 105 2.39 17.08 5.79
CA ILE A 105 1.99 18.28 5.03
C ILE A 105 1.56 19.44 5.95
N LYS A 106 0.90 19.12 7.08
CA LYS A 106 0.33 20.12 7.99
C LYS A 106 1.36 20.69 8.97
N MET A 107 2.55 20.10 9.05
CA MET A 107 3.60 20.56 9.96
C MET A 107 4.14 21.92 9.53
N THR A 108 4.33 22.79 10.50
CA THR A 108 5.13 24.00 10.36
C THR A 108 6.60 23.64 10.12
N VAL A 109 7.37 24.60 9.59
CA VAL A 109 8.82 24.44 9.39
C VAL A 109 9.53 24.03 10.70
N GLN A 110 9.06 24.56 11.83
CA GLN A 110 9.62 24.28 13.15
C GLN A 110 9.34 22.84 13.59
N GLU A 111 8.11 22.36 13.42
CA GLU A 111 7.74 20.97 13.71
C GLU A 111 8.49 19.99 12.81
N HIS A 112 8.73 20.36 11.54
CA HIS A 112 9.49 19.55 10.61
C HIS A 112 10.97 19.40 11.01
N GLU A 113 11.62 20.49 11.42
CA GLU A 113 13.00 20.43 11.94
C GLU A 113 13.10 19.63 13.26
N LEU A 114 12.08 19.74 14.11
CA LEU A 114 11.96 18.93 15.32
C LEU A 114 11.85 17.44 15.01
N LEU A 115 10.94 17.07 14.10
CA LEU A 115 10.75 15.69 13.65
C LEU A 115 12.04 15.12 13.05
N LYS A 116 12.71 15.88 12.20
CA LYS A 116 13.99 15.49 11.58
C LYS A 116 15.06 15.20 12.62
N THR A 117 15.18 16.05 13.64
CA THR A 117 16.14 15.87 14.73
C THR A 117 15.84 14.63 15.57
N ARG A 118 14.57 14.43 15.94
CA ARG A 118 14.12 13.23 16.67
C ARG A 118 14.37 11.96 15.85
N PHE A 119 14.02 11.98 14.57
CA PHE A 119 14.24 10.85 13.67
C PHE A 119 15.73 10.52 13.54
N ASN A 120 16.60 11.52 13.35
CA ASN A 120 18.04 11.33 13.26
C ASN A 120 18.64 10.76 14.56
N THR A 121 18.14 11.21 15.71
CA THR A 121 18.56 10.70 17.02
C THR A 121 18.17 9.22 17.18
N ALA A 122 16.93 8.86 16.85
CA ALA A 122 16.47 7.48 16.87
C ALA A 122 17.24 6.59 15.88
N TYR A 123 17.51 7.12 14.67
CA TYR A 123 18.31 6.44 13.66
C TYR A 123 19.74 6.18 14.14
N TYR A 124 20.38 7.17 14.77
CA TYR A 124 21.71 7.01 15.36
C TYR A 124 21.73 5.91 16.43
N LEU A 125 20.75 5.90 17.35
CA LEU A 125 20.66 4.86 18.38
C LEU A 125 20.50 3.47 17.78
N SER A 126 19.57 3.32 16.83
CA SER A 126 19.32 2.06 16.13
C SER A 126 20.57 1.57 15.39
N LYS A 127 21.21 2.45 14.62
CA LYS A 127 22.42 2.12 13.85
C LYS A 127 23.64 1.81 14.72
N SER A 128 23.72 2.41 15.91
CA SER A 128 24.82 2.21 16.86
C SER A 128 24.52 1.09 17.87
N GLU A 129 23.44 0.33 17.67
CA GLU A 129 22.98 -0.74 18.58
C GLU A 129 22.84 -0.29 20.04
N ARG A 130 22.49 0.98 20.23
CA ARG A 130 22.25 1.57 21.55
C ARG A 130 20.82 1.29 22.00
N LEU A 131 20.62 1.30 23.31
CA LEU A 131 19.29 1.11 23.89
C LEU A 131 18.36 2.27 23.52
N CYS A 132 17.11 1.94 23.18
CA CYS A 132 16.07 2.94 22.95
C CYS A 132 15.84 3.85 24.18
N SER A 133 16.16 3.36 25.39
CA SER A 133 16.08 4.16 26.62
C SER A 133 16.99 5.38 26.63
N ASP A 134 18.07 5.38 25.82
CA ASP A 134 18.99 6.52 25.72
C ASP A 134 18.35 7.71 24.97
N PHE A 135 17.24 7.49 24.27
CA PHE A 135 16.60 8.49 23.40
C PHE A 135 16.20 9.76 24.15
N GLU A 136 15.45 9.63 25.24
CA GLU A 136 15.00 10.77 26.04
C GLU A 136 16.18 11.55 26.64
N GLY A 137 17.21 10.84 27.12
CA GLY A 137 18.42 11.46 27.65
C GLY A 137 19.18 12.27 26.61
N LEU A 138 19.24 11.77 25.37
CA LEU A 138 19.88 12.48 24.26
C LEU A 138 19.08 13.72 23.84
N LEU A 139 17.75 13.64 23.79
CA LEU A 139 16.91 14.80 23.49
C LEU A 139 17.08 15.90 24.55
N GLN A 140 17.04 15.55 25.84
CA GLN A 140 17.27 16.49 26.94
C GLN A 140 18.68 17.11 26.90
N LEU A 141 19.70 16.34 26.50
CA LEU A 141 21.06 16.86 26.36
C LEU A 141 21.15 17.88 25.22
N GLN A 142 20.52 17.58 24.08
CA GLN A 142 20.48 18.52 22.97
C GLN A 142 19.72 19.80 23.33
N GLU A 143 18.60 19.70 24.07
CA GLU A 143 17.87 20.85 24.64
C GLU A 143 18.78 21.74 25.49
N LYS A 144 19.51 21.14 26.44
CA LYS A 144 20.45 21.86 27.31
C LYS A 144 21.57 22.55 26.53
N ASN A 145 21.98 21.99 25.40
CA ASN A 145 23.00 22.56 24.53
C ASN A 145 22.48 23.65 23.58
N GLY A 146 21.24 24.09 23.75
CA GLY A 146 20.67 25.22 23.02
C GLY A 146 20.05 24.86 21.67
N ALA A 147 19.91 23.57 21.33
CA ALA A 147 18.93 23.20 20.32
C ALA A 147 17.55 23.56 20.90
N LYS A 148 16.79 24.42 20.23
CA LYS A 148 15.48 24.88 20.72
C LYS A 148 14.39 23.92 20.27
N TYR A 149 13.66 23.37 21.24
CA TYR A 149 12.53 22.49 21.02
C TYR A 149 11.30 23.25 21.54
N ASN A 150 10.37 23.63 20.66
CA ASN A 150 9.06 24.02 21.14
C ASN A 150 8.35 22.73 21.54
N THR A 151 8.28 22.49 22.85
CA THR A 151 7.43 21.46 23.45
C THR A 151 5.98 21.78 23.13
N SER A 152 5.35 21.00 22.27
CA SER A 152 3.92 20.72 22.36
C SER A 152 3.75 19.20 22.45
N TYR A 153 3.13 18.80 23.57
CA TYR A 153 2.63 17.47 23.89
C TYR A 153 1.45 17.11 22.99
#